data_AF-A0A7V5NB84-F1
#
_entry.id   AF-A0A7V5NB84-F1
#
_cell.length_a   1.000
_cell.length_b   1.000
_cell.length_c   1.000
_cell.angle_alpha   90.00
_cell.angle_beta   90.00
_cell.angle_gamma   90.00
#
_symmetry.space_group_name_H-M   'P 1'
#
loop_
_entity.id
_entity.type
_entity.pdbx_description
1 polymer ?
#
loop_
_entity_poly.entity_id
_entity_poly.type
_entity_poly.pdbx_seq_one_letter_code
_entity_poly.pdbx_strand_id
1 'polypeptide(L)'
;MKIPSIKIKYDLDKETELFLSFLHHSFSPQHRSKIFRAFPELEILLQTTKNKNQEKLIIKKFIKEFRRKNAKKIKRIIIQSENLLKKKSKKALTELAKLMDYRWTKNHSDYIAMPTILPFSPLGNNIFYFSILGQIKGKDKKNALFIAIHEISHFIFYNILKGIERKIKKSTPDDLKNYLKEALTVVLLNQKPLYNILKLRDYKGNPEIQDLQVKKNGKIISFTEFINEYYQIIKVKNKKNFKVFLRKILDILLPISKEFSEKRIVWNRHGNQLYKKLSTLRLYQKPIKIKKG
;
A
#
# COMPACT_ATOMS: atom_id res chain seq x y z
N MET A 1 -18.95 -19.30 4.30
CA MET A 1 -17.95 -18.26 4.63
C MET A 1 -18.53 -16.90 4.26
N LYS A 2 -18.48 -15.89 5.15
CA LYS A 2 -19.00 -14.55 4.86
C LYS A 2 -17.89 -13.71 4.21
N ILE A 3 -18.12 -13.23 2.99
CA ILE A 3 -17.23 -12.22 2.36
C ILE A 3 -17.61 -10.87 2.95
N PRO A 4 -16.68 -10.11 3.55
CA PRO A 4 -16.99 -8.81 4.12
C PRO A 4 -17.40 -7.82 3.03
N SER A 5 -18.25 -6.86 3.39
CA SER A 5 -18.58 -5.76 2.51
C SER A 5 -17.58 -4.60 2.69
N ILE A 6 -17.60 -3.66 1.76
CA ILE A 6 -16.80 -2.44 1.81
C ILE A 6 -17.75 -1.26 1.82
N LYS A 7 -17.71 -0.46 2.88
CA LYS A 7 -18.60 0.68 3.09
C LYS A 7 -17.80 1.98 3.04
N ILE A 8 -18.27 2.97 2.28
CA ILE A 8 -17.66 4.29 2.32
C ILE A 8 -18.18 5.03 3.56
N LYS A 9 -17.27 5.59 4.36
CA LYS A 9 -17.61 6.48 5.48
C LYS A 9 -16.65 7.65 5.50
N TYR A 10 -17.14 8.80 5.96
CA TYR A 10 -16.32 9.98 6.17
C TYR A 10 -16.35 10.39 7.65
N ASP A 11 -15.19 10.77 8.16
CA ASP A 11 -14.98 11.24 9.53
C ASP A 11 -13.90 12.32 9.51
N LEU A 12 -14.29 13.55 9.83
CA LEU A 12 -13.40 14.72 9.78
C LEU A 12 -12.29 14.62 10.83
N ASP A 13 -12.60 14.12 12.01
CA ASP A 13 -11.62 14.04 13.10
C ASP A 13 -10.58 12.97 12.79
N LYS A 14 -10.99 11.82 12.26
CA LYS A 14 -10.05 10.79 11.79
C LYS A 14 -9.16 11.28 10.65
N GLU A 15 -9.71 12.01 9.68
CA GLU A 15 -8.89 12.60 8.61
C GLU A 15 -7.91 13.65 9.16
N THR A 16 -8.32 14.44 10.15
CA THR A 16 -7.46 15.42 10.82
C THR A 16 -6.30 14.74 11.55
N GLU A 17 -6.58 13.70 12.34
CA GLU A 17 -5.56 12.90 13.02
C GLU A 17 -4.62 12.22 12.02
N LEU A 18 -5.15 11.76 10.89
CA LEU A 18 -4.35 11.20 9.81
C LEU A 18 -3.35 12.23 9.27
N PHE A 19 -3.79 13.45 8.98
CA PHE A 19 -2.92 14.54 8.56
C PHE A 19 -1.80 14.81 9.59
N LEU A 20 -2.16 14.94 10.87
CA LEU A 20 -1.19 15.16 11.96
C LEU A 20 -0.15 14.04 12.00
N SER A 21 -0.59 12.78 11.94
CA SER A 21 0.31 11.62 11.99
C SER A 21 1.34 11.62 10.86
N PHE A 22 0.96 12.06 9.65
CA PHE A 22 1.84 12.08 8.48
C PHE A 22 2.70 13.35 8.37
N LEU A 23 2.26 14.47 8.93
CA LEU A 23 3.06 15.69 9.04
C LEU A 23 4.23 15.56 10.03
N HIS A 24 4.05 14.72 11.05
CA HIS A 24 5.00 14.50 12.15
C HIS A 24 5.57 13.07 12.19
N HIS A 25 5.51 12.35 11.08
CA HIS A 25 5.94 10.96 11.03
C HIS A 25 7.46 10.83 11.16
N SER A 26 7.95 10.38 12.32
CA SER A 26 9.38 10.28 12.66
C SER A 26 10.20 9.48 11.62
N PHE A 27 9.65 8.37 11.13
CA PHE A 27 10.35 7.47 10.20
C PHE A 27 10.14 7.77 8.71
N SER A 28 9.32 8.76 8.36
CA SER A 28 8.98 9.04 6.95
C SER A 28 8.77 10.54 6.71
N PRO A 29 9.82 11.37 6.91
CA PRO A 29 9.73 12.82 6.78
C PRO A 29 9.30 13.27 5.36
N GLN A 30 9.52 12.45 4.35
CA GLN A 30 9.06 12.68 2.98
C GLN A 30 7.53 12.84 2.85
N HIS A 31 6.74 12.32 3.80
CA HIS A 31 5.29 12.52 3.81
C HIS A 31 4.92 13.98 4.02
N ARG A 32 5.60 14.68 4.93
CA ARG A 32 5.42 16.12 5.17
C ARG A 32 5.62 16.91 3.89
N SER A 33 6.75 16.70 3.20
CA SER A 33 7.05 17.37 1.93
C SER A 33 6.04 17.06 0.83
N LYS A 34 5.48 15.83 0.78
CA LYS A 34 4.41 15.48 -0.17
C LYS A 34 3.11 16.24 0.13
N ILE A 35 2.74 16.37 1.41
CA ILE A 35 1.55 17.11 1.84
C ILE A 35 1.70 18.58 1.47
N PHE A 36 2.81 19.23 1.84
CA PHE A 36 3.03 20.65 1.54
C PHE A 36 3.16 20.95 0.04
N ARG A 37 3.77 20.06 -0.74
CA ARG A 37 3.74 20.22 -2.20
C ARG A 37 2.31 20.13 -2.76
N ALA A 38 1.46 19.32 -2.16
CA ALA A 38 0.07 19.18 -2.58
C ALA A 38 -0.81 20.36 -2.14
N PHE A 39 -0.45 20.98 -1.01
CA PHE A 39 -1.16 22.06 -0.31
C PHE A 39 -0.17 23.10 0.27
N PRO A 40 0.47 23.94 -0.56
CA PRO A 40 1.41 24.96 -0.07
C PRO A 40 0.77 25.94 0.91
N GLU A 41 -0.53 26.22 0.74
CA GLU A 41 -1.30 27.07 1.65
C GLU A 41 -1.39 26.51 3.07
N LEU A 42 -1.38 25.17 3.22
CA LEU A 42 -1.36 24.52 4.53
C LEU A 42 0.00 24.72 5.21
N GLU A 43 1.10 24.70 4.45
CA GLU A 43 2.43 24.98 5.00
C GLU A 43 2.49 26.39 5.60
N ILE A 44 2.01 27.39 4.87
CA ILE A 44 1.96 28.80 5.31
C ILE A 44 1.13 28.93 6.59
N LEU A 45 -0.06 28.31 6.63
CA LEU A 45 -0.93 28.36 7.81
C LEU A 45 -0.28 27.74 9.06
N LEU A 46 0.62 26.77 8.88
CA LEU A 46 1.27 26.06 9.98
C LEU A 46 2.56 26.74 10.47
N GLN A 47 3.16 27.64 9.68
CA GLN A 47 4.40 28.35 10.07
C GLN A 47 4.24 29.20 11.33
N THR A 48 3.05 29.73 11.60
CA THR A 48 2.77 30.62 12.74
C THR A 48 2.30 29.88 13.99
N THR A 49 2.27 28.55 13.97
CA THR A 49 1.68 27.73 15.04
C THR A 49 2.68 27.48 16.16
N LYS A 50 2.29 27.76 17.41
CA LYS A 50 3.16 27.59 18.59
C LYS A 50 2.89 26.32 19.39
N ASN A 51 1.74 25.66 19.22
CA ASN A 51 1.42 24.41 19.92
C ASN A 51 0.54 23.44 19.11
N LYS A 52 0.53 22.17 19.52
CA LYS A 52 -0.12 21.05 18.81
C LYS A 52 -1.65 21.17 18.72
N ASN A 53 -2.31 21.76 19.72
CA ASN A 53 -3.77 21.93 19.71
C ASN A 53 -4.20 22.95 18.65
N GLN A 54 -3.47 24.06 18.55
CA GLN A 54 -3.67 25.05 17.50
C GLN A 54 -3.41 24.44 16.11
N GLU A 55 -2.38 23.60 15.98
CA GLU A 55 -2.09 22.89 14.73
C GLU A 55 -3.26 22.02 14.25
N LYS A 56 -3.82 21.23 15.18
CA LYS A 56 -4.99 20.37 14.91
C LYS A 56 -6.19 21.18 14.44
N LEU A 57 -6.46 22.34 15.05
CA LEU A 57 -7.55 23.22 14.65
C LEU A 57 -7.34 23.81 13.25
N ILE A 58 -6.11 24.24 12.93
CA ILE A 58 -5.75 24.76 11.61
C ILE A 58 -5.97 23.69 10.54
N ILE A 59 -5.48 22.47 10.76
CA ILE A 59 -5.66 21.34 9.84
C ILE A 59 -7.14 21.00 9.67
N LYS A 60 -7.91 20.92 10.75
CA LYS A 60 -9.35 20.64 10.71
C LYS A 60 -10.11 21.70 9.91
N LYS A 61 -9.81 22.98 10.12
CA LYS A 61 -10.40 24.10 9.37
C LYS A 61 -10.03 24.02 7.89
N PHE A 62 -8.76 23.79 7.58
CA PHE A 62 -8.26 23.61 6.22
C PHE A 62 -8.99 22.49 5.47
N ILE A 63 -9.11 21.30 6.07
CA ILE A 63 -9.83 20.16 5.47
C ILE A 63 -11.29 20.51 5.21
N LYS A 64 -11.97 21.13 6.20
CA LYS A 64 -13.37 21.53 6.08
C LYS A 64 -13.57 22.52 4.92
N GLU A 65 -12.71 23.52 4.81
CA GLU A 65 -12.76 24.51 3.73
C GLU A 65 -12.47 23.90 2.37
N PHE A 66 -11.44 23.05 2.26
CA PHE A 66 -11.12 22.34 1.03
C PHE A 66 -12.29 21.49 0.55
N ARG A 67 -12.94 20.74 1.46
CA ARG A 67 -14.11 19.92 1.15
C ARG A 67 -15.30 20.76 0.74
N ARG A 68 -15.55 21.88 1.41
CA ARG A 68 -16.62 22.83 1.04
C ARG A 68 -16.42 23.37 -0.37
N LYS A 69 -15.20 23.85 -0.70
CA LYS A 69 -14.85 24.37 -2.03
C LYS A 69 -15.00 23.31 -3.14
N ASN A 70 -14.82 22.03 -2.82
CA ASN A 70 -14.86 20.92 -3.78
C ASN A 70 -16.10 20.02 -3.67
N ALA A 71 -17.15 20.43 -2.95
CA ALA A 71 -18.26 19.56 -2.54
C ALA A 71 -18.92 18.79 -3.70
N LYS A 72 -19.19 19.46 -4.84
CA LYS A 72 -19.80 18.82 -6.02
C LYS A 72 -18.91 17.70 -6.60
N LYS A 73 -17.60 17.96 -6.74
CA LYS A 73 -16.63 16.97 -7.24
C LYS A 73 -16.51 15.79 -6.28
N ILE A 74 -16.39 16.06 -4.97
CA ILE A 74 -16.31 15.03 -3.94
C ILE A 74 -17.54 14.13 -3.98
N LYS A 75 -18.75 14.71 -3.97
CA LYS A 75 -20.00 13.95 -4.03
C LYS A 75 -20.03 13.00 -5.23
N ARG A 76 -19.64 13.47 -6.42
CA ARG A 76 -19.55 12.64 -7.63
C ARG A 76 -18.56 11.49 -7.46
N ILE A 77 -17.37 11.75 -6.93
CA ILE A 77 -16.33 10.74 -6.70
C ILE A 77 -16.83 9.66 -5.72
N ILE A 78 -17.51 10.07 -4.64
CA ILE A 78 -18.07 9.13 -3.66
C ILE A 78 -19.13 8.24 -4.29
N ILE A 79 -20.12 8.81 -4.99
CA ILE A 79 -21.18 8.04 -5.65
C ILE A 79 -20.59 7.04 -6.67
N GLN A 80 -19.63 7.48 -7.48
CA GLN A 80 -18.94 6.60 -8.44
C GLN A 80 -18.20 5.46 -7.73
N SER A 81 -17.55 5.76 -6.61
CA SER A 81 -16.82 4.78 -5.80
C SER A 81 -17.77 3.78 -5.14
N GLU A 82 -18.88 4.22 -4.57
CA GLU A 82 -19.92 3.38 -3.97
C GLU A 82 -20.52 2.42 -5.00
N ASN A 83 -20.91 2.94 -6.17
CA ASN A 83 -21.45 2.13 -7.26
C ASN A 83 -20.46 1.06 -7.73
N LEU A 84 -19.18 1.43 -7.86
CA LEU A 84 -18.12 0.50 -8.25
C LEU A 84 -17.92 -0.59 -7.21
N LEU A 85 -17.85 -0.22 -5.92
CA LEU A 85 -17.69 -1.15 -4.81
C LEU A 85 -18.90 -2.09 -4.72
N LYS A 86 -20.14 -1.57 -4.77
CA LYS A 86 -21.37 -2.37 -4.75
C LYS A 86 -21.37 -3.42 -5.87
N LYS A 87 -20.96 -3.04 -7.08
CA LYS A 87 -20.97 -3.93 -8.25
C LYS A 87 -19.87 -4.99 -8.22
N LYS A 88 -18.66 -4.67 -7.74
CA LYS A 88 -17.48 -5.50 -8.00
C LYS A 88 -16.74 -6.00 -6.75
N SER A 89 -16.91 -5.38 -5.59
CA SER A 89 -16.10 -5.69 -4.40
C SER A 89 -16.21 -7.15 -3.98
N LYS A 90 -17.43 -7.71 -3.88
CA LYS A 90 -17.65 -9.11 -3.48
C LYS A 90 -16.87 -10.09 -4.35
N LYS A 91 -16.95 -9.92 -5.68
CA LYS A 91 -16.23 -10.75 -6.65
C LYS A 91 -14.72 -10.58 -6.51
N ALA A 92 -14.24 -9.34 -6.44
CA ALA A 92 -12.81 -9.05 -6.28
C ALA A 92 -12.24 -9.65 -4.97
N LEU A 93 -12.93 -9.48 -3.84
CA LEU A 93 -12.53 -10.06 -2.56
C LEU A 93 -12.53 -11.58 -2.59
N THR A 94 -13.52 -12.19 -3.24
CA THR A 94 -13.57 -13.65 -3.40
C THR A 94 -12.36 -14.16 -4.19
N GLU A 95 -12.00 -13.51 -5.30
CA GLU A 95 -10.82 -13.89 -6.08
C GLU A 95 -9.51 -13.64 -5.31
N LEU A 96 -9.40 -12.52 -4.60
CA LEU A 96 -8.24 -12.27 -3.74
C LEU A 96 -8.08 -13.36 -2.67
N ALA A 97 -9.16 -13.75 -2.00
CA ALA A 97 -9.14 -14.81 -1.00
C ALA A 97 -8.74 -16.16 -1.58
N LYS A 98 -9.21 -16.51 -2.80
CA LYS A 98 -8.78 -17.74 -3.49
C LYS A 98 -7.29 -17.72 -3.82
N LEU A 99 -6.76 -16.60 -4.33
CA LEU A 99 -5.33 -16.47 -4.65
C LEU A 99 -4.46 -16.63 -3.40
N MET A 100 -4.93 -16.15 -2.25
CA MET A 100 -4.20 -16.19 -0.98
C MET A 100 -4.58 -17.37 -0.06
N ASP A 101 -5.43 -18.29 -0.50
CA ASP A 101 -6.04 -19.36 0.31
C ASP A 101 -6.60 -18.86 1.66
N TYR A 102 -7.16 -17.65 1.66
CA TYR A 102 -7.61 -16.96 2.86
C TYR A 102 -9.10 -17.21 3.12
N ARG A 103 -9.46 -17.33 4.40
CA ARG A 103 -10.84 -17.44 4.85
C ARG A 103 -11.12 -16.41 5.93
N TRP A 104 -12.05 -15.51 5.69
CA TRP A 104 -12.56 -14.61 6.73
C TRP A 104 -13.31 -15.41 7.80
N THR A 105 -13.16 -14.99 9.06
CA THR A 105 -13.94 -15.52 10.17
C THR A 105 -15.41 -15.11 10.03
N LYS A 106 -16.34 -15.88 10.61
CA LYS A 106 -17.78 -15.55 10.57
C LYS A 106 -18.08 -14.16 11.14
N ASN A 107 -17.31 -13.74 12.14
CA ASN A 107 -17.46 -12.48 12.86
C ASN A 107 -16.53 -11.37 12.32
N HIS A 108 -15.94 -11.54 11.14
CA HIS A 108 -15.09 -10.50 10.56
C HIS A 108 -15.92 -9.27 10.22
N SER A 109 -15.51 -8.11 10.75
CA SER A 109 -16.15 -6.82 10.48
C SER A 109 -16.05 -6.43 9.01
N ASP A 110 -17.00 -5.61 8.54
CA ASP A 110 -16.89 -4.97 7.23
C ASP A 110 -15.69 -4.02 7.19
N TYR A 111 -15.16 -3.81 5.98
CA TYR A 111 -14.12 -2.82 5.73
C TYR A 111 -14.72 -1.43 5.52
N ILE A 112 -14.01 -0.41 5.99
CA ILE A 112 -14.36 0.99 5.80
C ILE A 112 -13.39 1.61 4.80
N ALA A 113 -13.93 2.14 3.71
CA ALA A 113 -13.22 2.98 2.75
C ALA A 113 -13.41 4.44 3.17
N MET A 114 -12.35 5.12 3.61
CA MET A 114 -12.44 6.52 4.02
C MET A 114 -11.82 7.44 2.97
N PRO A 115 -12.61 8.33 2.32
CA PRO A 115 -12.06 9.24 1.34
C PRO A 115 -11.18 10.27 2.04
N THR A 116 -9.94 10.44 1.58
CA THR A 116 -9.03 11.45 2.11
C THR A 116 -8.53 12.41 1.04
N ILE A 117 -8.26 13.65 1.43
CA ILE A 117 -7.60 14.63 0.57
C ILE A 117 -6.06 14.55 0.66
N LEU A 118 -5.48 13.66 1.49
CA LEU A 118 -4.04 13.40 1.45
C LEU A 118 -3.59 12.99 0.04
N PRO A 119 -2.35 13.32 -0.39
CA PRO A 119 -1.85 12.96 -1.72
C PRO A 119 -1.47 11.48 -1.87
N PHE A 120 -1.78 10.65 -0.89
CA PHE A 120 -1.55 9.20 -0.88
C PHE A 120 -2.66 8.50 -0.07
N SER A 121 -2.72 7.17 -0.20
CA SER A 121 -3.77 6.32 0.37
C SER A 121 -3.17 5.44 1.48
N PRO A 122 -3.17 5.91 2.74
CA PRO A 122 -2.63 5.11 3.84
C PRO A 122 -3.58 3.99 4.28
N LEU A 123 -3.02 2.99 4.93
CA LEU A 123 -3.74 1.88 5.54
C LEU A 123 -3.87 2.08 7.06
N GLY A 124 -5.08 1.89 7.58
CA GLY A 124 -5.34 1.63 9.00
C GLY A 124 -5.74 0.17 9.22
N ASN A 125 -6.40 -0.15 10.33
CA ASN A 125 -6.82 -1.53 10.65
C ASN A 125 -7.86 -2.09 9.63
N ASN A 126 -9.14 -2.04 9.97
CA ASN A 126 -10.24 -2.36 9.05
C ASN A 126 -10.66 -1.14 8.21
N ILE A 127 -9.85 -0.09 8.24
CA ILE A 127 -10.08 1.17 7.54
C ILE A 127 -8.94 1.33 6.54
N PHE A 128 -9.28 1.48 5.26
CA PHE A 128 -8.32 1.95 4.28
C PHE A 128 -8.73 3.34 3.80
N TYR A 129 -7.75 4.22 3.70
CA TYR A 129 -7.98 5.55 3.18
C TYR A 129 -7.73 5.55 1.68
N PHE A 130 -8.61 6.20 0.90
CA PHE A 130 -8.40 6.35 -0.53
C PHE A 130 -8.33 7.83 -0.90
N SER A 131 -7.21 8.23 -1.48
CA SER A 131 -7.01 9.61 -1.90
C SER A 131 -7.98 9.99 -3.01
N ILE A 132 -8.75 11.05 -2.78
CA ILE A 132 -9.62 11.67 -3.79
C ILE A 132 -8.99 12.91 -4.44
N LEU A 133 -7.82 13.33 -3.96
CA LEU A 133 -7.16 14.56 -4.40
C LEU A 133 -6.84 14.55 -5.89
N GLY A 134 -6.27 13.44 -6.39
CA GLY A 134 -5.93 13.30 -7.80
C GLY A 134 -7.15 13.36 -8.72
N GLN A 135 -8.29 12.82 -8.29
CA GLN A 135 -9.56 12.88 -9.02
C GLN A 135 -10.14 14.30 -9.01
N ILE A 136 -10.06 15.02 -7.88
CA ILE A 136 -10.48 16.43 -7.79
C ILE A 136 -9.65 17.33 -8.74
N LYS A 137 -8.34 17.05 -8.84
CA LYS A 137 -7.39 17.75 -9.70
C LYS A 137 -7.41 17.26 -11.16
N GLY A 138 -8.20 16.23 -11.49
CA GLY A 138 -8.28 15.66 -12.86
C GLY A 138 -7.04 14.89 -13.33
N LYS A 139 -6.13 14.51 -12.41
CA LYS A 139 -4.82 13.90 -12.71
C LYS A 139 -4.75 12.39 -12.46
N ASP A 140 -5.59 11.84 -11.59
CA ASP A 140 -5.54 10.42 -11.22
C ASP A 140 -6.90 9.73 -11.42
N LYS A 141 -6.86 8.50 -11.93
CA LYS A 141 -8.01 7.63 -12.19
C LYS A 141 -8.01 6.38 -11.31
N LYS A 142 -7.08 6.23 -10.36
CA LYS A 142 -7.11 5.13 -9.38
C LYS A 142 -8.44 5.16 -8.63
N ASN A 143 -9.22 4.10 -8.81
CA ASN A 143 -10.55 3.99 -8.24
C ASN A 143 -10.50 3.33 -6.86
N ALA A 144 -11.56 3.55 -6.06
CA ALA A 144 -11.64 3.03 -4.70
C ALA A 144 -11.58 1.49 -4.62
N LEU A 145 -12.04 0.77 -5.65
CA LEU A 145 -11.97 -0.69 -5.68
C LEU A 145 -10.52 -1.19 -5.79
N PHE A 146 -9.72 -0.61 -6.69
CA PHE A 146 -8.30 -0.95 -6.81
C PHE A 146 -7.57 -0.74 -5.49
N ILE A 147 -7.76 0.44 -4.88
CA ILE A 147 -7.14 0.78 -3.59
C ILE A 147 -7.59 -0.22 -2.52
N ALA A 148 -8.90 -0.52 -2.46
CA ALA A 148 -9.41 -1.49 -1.50
C ALA A 148 -8.74 -2.87 -1.60
N ILE A 149 -8.62 -3.42 -2.82
CA ILE A 149 -8.03 -4.75 -3.01
C ILE A 149 -6.53 -4.74 -2.69
N HIS A 150 -5.81 -3.67 -3.06
CA HIS A 150 -4.40 -3.47 -2.70
C HIS A 150 -4.20 -3.44 -1.18
N GLU A 151 -5.00 -2.66 -0.46
CA GLU A 151 -4.85 -2.52 0.98
C GLU A 151 -5.32 -3.77 1.74
N ILE A 152 -6.40 -4.40 1.29
CA ILE A 152 -6.90 -5.65 1.90
C ILE A 152 -5.92 -6.81 1.66
N SER A 153 -5.17 -6.84 0.54
CA SER A 153 -4.13 -7.85 0.36
C SER A 153 -3.00 -7.71 1.37
N HIS A 154 -2.65 -6.50 1.79
CA HIS A 154 -1.71 -6.30 2.90
C HIS A 154 -2.25 -6.83 4.23
N PHE A 155 -3.52 -6.57 4.54
CA PHE A 155 -4.15 -7.11 5.76
C PHE A 155 -4.11 -8.64 5.79
N ILE A 156 -4.49 -9.28 4.68
CA ILE A 156 -4.46 -10.75 4.56
C ILE A 156 -3.02 -11.26 4.70
N PHE A 157 -2.06 -10.60 4.05
CA PHE A 157 -0.64 -10.93 4.16
C PHE A 157 -0.18 -10.94 5.61
N TYR A 158 -0.43 -9.87 6.38
CA TYR A 158 -0.02 -9.78 7.77
C TYR A 158 -0.70 -10.83 8.66
N ASN A 159 -1.97 -11.14 8.40
CA ASN A 159 -2.69 -12.20 9.12
C ASN A 159 -2.02 -13.58 8.91
N ILE A 160 -1.72 -13.92 7.64
CA ILE A 160 -1.05 -15.18 7.30
C ILE A 160 0.37 -15.21 7.87
N LEU A 161 1.11 -14.11 7.75
CA LEU A 161 2.49 -13.97 8.23
C LEU A 161 2.58 -14.19 9.74
N LYS A 162 1.70 -13.55 10.53
CA LYS A 162 1.65 -13.77 11.99
C LYS A 162 1.49 -15.24 12.35
N GLY A 163 0.71 -15.98 11.54
CA GLY A 163 0.53 -17.42 11.67
C GLY A 163 1.74 -18.27 11.22
N ILE A 164 2.68 -17.73 10.45
CA ILE A 164 3.96 -18.35 10.10
C ILE A 164 4.99 -18.04 11.19
N GLU A 165 5.16 -16.76 11.55
CA GLU A 165 6.11 -16.27 12.55
C GLU A 165 5.95 -16.98 13.90
N ARG A 166 4.70 -17.16 14.35
CA ARG A 166 4.39 -17.93 15.57
C ARG A 166 4.86 -19.39 15.49
N LYS A 167 4.79 -20.01 14.31
CA LYS A 167 5.22 -21.41 14.12
C LYS A 167 6.74 -21.56 14.08
N ILE A 168 7.43 -20.58 13.48
CA ILE A 168 8.90 -20.60 13.38
C ILE A 168 9.60 -19.89 14.55
N LYS A 169 8.83 -19.36 15.52
CA LYS A 169 9.32 -18.59 16.69
C LYS A 169 10.30 -17.46 16.31
N LYS A 170 10.06 -16.80 15.18
CA LYS A 170 10.91 -15.72 14.65
C LYS A 170 10.06 -14.66 13.96
N SER A 171 10.27 -13.40 14.31
CA SER A 171 9.63 -12.25 13.66
C SER A 171 10.40 -11.88 12.38
N THR A 172 9.67 -11.52 11.34
CA THR A 172 10.24 -10.96 10.10
C THR A 172 10.55 -9.48 10.34
N PRO A 173 11.74 -8.98 9.96
CA PRO A 173 12.04 -7.55 10.07
C PRO A 173 11.06 -6.68 9.28
N ASP A 174 10.72 -5.51 9.82
CA ASP A 174 9.64 -4.67 9.27
C ASP A 174 9.94 -4.15 7.86
N ASP A 175 11.20 -3.83 7.54
CA ASP A 175 11.58 -3.43 6.19
C ASP A 175 11.34 -4.55 5.18
N LEU A 176 11.69 -5.79 5.52
CA LEU A 176 11.41 -6.95 4.69
C LEU A 176 9.90 -7.18 4.56
N LYS A 177 9.12 -7.06 5.64
CA LYS A 177 7.65 -7.14 5.59
C LYS A 177 7.08 -6.10 4.61
N ASN A 178 7.58 -4.87 4.66
CA ASN A 178 7.13 -3.77 3.81
C ASN A 178 7.45 -4.01 2.33
N TYR A 179 8.67 -4.42 1.99
CA TYR A 179 8.99 -4.74 0.59
C TYR A 179 8.20 -5.96 0.08
N LEU A 180 8.10 -7.00 0.90
CA LEU A 180 7.42 -8.23 0.51
C LEU A 180 5.93 -8.03 0.31
N LYS A 181 5.23 -7.30 1.20
CA LYS A 181 3.78 -7.05 1.04
C LYS A 181 3.46 -6.27 -0.23
N GLU A 182 4.30 -5.29 -0.59
CA GLU A 182 4.12 -4.45 -1.77
C GLU A 182 4.36 -5.26 -3.04
N ALA A 183 5.49 -5.98 -3.11
CA ALA A 183 5.83 -6.82 -4.25
C ALA A 183 4.81 -7.93 -4.47
N LEU A 184 4.38 -8.60 -3.39
CA LEU A 184 3.34 -9.63 -3.45
C LEU A 184 2.01 -9.07 -3.92
N THR A 185 1.66 -7.84 -3.54
CA THR A 185 0.42 -7.19 -4.01
C THR A 185 0.48 -6.97 -5.52
N VAL A 186 1.64 -6.55 -6.07
CA VAL A 186 1.85 -6.49 -7.53
C VAL A 186 1.60 -7.85 -8.18
N VAL A 187 2.20 -8.91 -7.64
CA VAL A 187 2.02 -10.28 -8.15
C VAL A 187 0.54 -10.67 -8.16
N LEU A 188 -0.18 -10.46 -7.05
CA LEU A 188 -1.58 -10.82 -6.89
C LEU A 188 -2.50 -10.03 -7.84
N LEU A 189 -2.34 -8.70 -7.91
CA LEU A 189 -3.22 -7.85 -8.72
C LEU A 189 -3.06 -8.08 -10.23
N ASN A 190 -1.91 -8.58 -10.67
CA ASN A 190 -1.68 -8.96 -12.07
C ASN A 190 -2.13 -10.39 -12.41
N GLN A 191 -2.61 -11.18 -11.44
CA GLN A 191 -3.21 -12.48 -11.76
C GLN A 191 -4.52 -12.28 -12.53
N LYS A 192 -4.74 -13.10 -13.57
CA LYS A 192 -5.88 -12.99 -14.52
C LYS A 192 -7.23 -12.70 -13.85
N PRO A 193 -7.64 -13.35 -12.74
CA PRO A 193 -8.93 -13.07 -12.11
C PRO A 193 -9.08 -11.62 -11.61
N LEU A 194 -8.07 -11.10 -10.91
CA LEU A 194 -8.09 -9.74 -10.37
C LEU A 194 -7.82 -8.69 -11.44
N TYR A 195 -6.84 -8.95 -12.31
CA TYR A 195 -6.53 -8.10 -13.46
C TYR A 195 -7.79 -7.75 -14.27
N ASN A 196 -8.61 -8.76 -14.59
CA ASN A 196 -9.85 -8.57 -15.36
C ASN A 196 -10.91 -7.76 -14.60
N ILE A 197 -11.09 -8.01 -13.30
CA ILE A 197 -12.11 -7.31 -12.51
C ILE A 197 -11.75 -5.83 -12.33
N LEU A 198 -10.47 -5.59 -12.03
CA LEU A 198 -9.91 -4.27 -11.74
C LEU A 198 -9.59 -3.48 -13.02
N LYS A 199 -9.57 -4.14 -14.19
CA LYS A 199 -9.18 -3.57 -15.50
C LYS A 199 -7.79 -2.91 -15.44
N LEU A 200 -6.85 -3.60 -14.82
CA LEU A 200 -5.47 -3.13 -14.74
C LEU A 200 -4.78 -3.30 -16.10
N ARG A 201 -3.74 -2.52 -16.35
CA ARG A 201 -2.83 -2.68 -17.48
C ARG A 201 -1.42 -2.69 -16.87
N ASP A 202 -0.83 -3.88 -16.75
CA ASP A 202 0.54 -4.07 -16.24
C ASP A 202 0.85 -3.26 -14.97
N TYR A 203 0.18 -3.58 -13.86
CA TYR A 203 0.37 -2.82 -12.63
C TYR A 203 1.78 -3.06 -12.07
N LYS A 204 2.60 -2.01 -11.97
CA LYS A 204 4.02 -2.13 -11.55
C LYS A 204 4.28 -1.89 -10.07
N GLY A 205 3.28 -1.54 -9.26
CA GLY A 205 3.49 -1.21 -7.84
C GLY A 205 3.82 0.25 -7.57
N ASN A 206 4.17 0.56 -6.33
CA ASN A 206 4.72 1.86 -5.95
C ASN A 206 6.17 2.02 -6.46
N PRO A 207 6.65 3.25 -6.71
CA PRO A 207 8.01 3.47 -7.23
C PRO A 207 9.13 2.81 -6.40
N GLU A 208 8.94 2.70 -5.08
CA GLU A 208 9.88 2.03 -4.17
C GLU A 208 10.22 0.60 -4.64
N ILE A 209 9.24 -0.21 -5.02
CA ILE A 209 9.53 -1.61 -5.41
C ILE A 209 9.88 -1.79 -6.89
N GLN A 210 9.59 -0.80 -7.74
CA GLN A 210 9.77 -0.92 -9.19
C GLN A 210 11.24 -1.08 -9.58
N ASP A 211 12.13 -0.37 -8.88
CA ASP A 211 13.57 -0.37 -9.12
C ASP A 211 14.35 -1.33 -8.20
N LEU A 212 13.64 -2.07 -7.35
CA LEU A 212 14.28 -3.02 -6.47
C LEU A 212 14.68 -4.27 -7.27
N GLN A 213 15.98 -4.55 -7.31
CA GLN A 213 16.54 -5.66 -8.06
C GLN A 213 17.10 -6.75 -7.15
N VAL A 214 17.05 -7.98 -7.62
CA VAL A 214 17.71 -9.13 -6.99
C VAL A 214 18.63 -9.83 -7.98
N LYS A 215 19.74 -10.37 -7.48
CA LYS A 215 20.64 -11.23 -8.24
C LYS A 215 20.47 -12.67 -7.77
N LYS A 216 19.97 -13.54 -8.65
CA LYS A 216 19.80 -14.98 -8.43
C LYS A 216 20.49 -15.74 -9.56
N ASN A 217 21.35 -16.70 -9.23
CA ASN A 217 22.05 -17.56 -10.21
C ASN A 217 22.72 -16.76 -11.35
N GLY A 218 23.41 -15.67 -11.01
CA GLY A 218 24.07 -14.79 -11.98
C GLY A 218 23.14 -13.79 -12.69
N LYS A 219 21.83 -14.06 -12.76
CA LYS A 219 20.84 -13.19 -13.42
C LYS A 219 20.35 -12.09 -12.48
N ILE A 220 20.20 -10.87 -13.00
CA ILE A 220 19.55 -9.75 -12.32
C ILE A 220 18.10 -9.68 -12.82
N ILE A 221 17.14 -9.68 -11.90
CA ILE A 221 15.71 -9.54 -12.19
C ILE A 221 15.10 -8.56 -11.19
N SER A 222 13.90 -8.03 -11.50
CA SER A 222 13.17 -7.22 -10.52
C SER A 222 12.71 -8.09 -9.34
N PHE A 223 12.56 -7.48 -8.16
CA PHE A 223 12.09 -8.19 -6.98
C PHE A 223 10.65 -8.71 -7.17
N THR A 224 9.80 -7.97 -7.89
CA THR A 224 8.43 -8.41 -8.20
C THR A 224 8.42 -9.64 -9.13
N GLU A 225 9.27 -9.68 -10.15
CA GLU A 225 9.44 -10.87 -11.01
C GLU A 225 9.93 -12.07 -10.18
N PHE A 226 10.93 -11.86 -9.33
CA PHE A 226 11.41 -12.91 -8.41
C PHE A 226 10.28 -13.49 -7.57
N ILE A 227 9.44 -12.65 -6.93
CA ILE A 227 8.30 -13.13 -6.15
C ILE A 227 7.26 -13.85 -7.04
N ASN A 228 7.01 -13.33 -8.24
CA ASN A 228 6.07 -13.96 -9.19
C ASN A 228 6.54 -15.35 -9.63
N GLU A 229 7.83 -15.52 -9.95
CA GLU A 229 8.38 -16.82 -10.37
C GLU A 229 8.09 -17.91 -9.33
N TYR A 230 8.36 -17.63 -8.05
CA TYR A 230 8.05 -18.59 -6.98
C TYR A 230 6.56 -18.78 -6.76
N TYR A 231 5.75 -17.72 -6.90
CA TYR A 231 4.30 -17.84 -6.81
C TYR A 231 3.76 -18.77 -7.91
N GLN A 232 4.20 -18.58 -9.16
CA GLN A 232 3.81 -19.44 -10.29
C GLN A 232 4.26 -20.88 -10.05
N ILE A 233 5.50 -21.11 -9.63
CA ILE A 233 6.02 -22.47 -9.42
C ILE A 233 5.30 -23.17 -8.25
N ILE A 234 5.25 -22.54 -7.08
CA ILE A 234 4.77 -23.19 -5.85
C ILE A 234 3.25 -23.25 -5.80
N LYS A 235 2.58 -22.12 -6.01
CA LYS A 235 1.13 -21.98 -5.81
C LYS A 235 0.34 -22.40 -7.05
N VAL A 236 0.79 -22.03 -8.25
CA VAL A 236 0.05 -22.31 -9.49
C VAL A 236 0.39 -23.70 -10.04
N LYS A 237 1.65 -23.95 -10.42
CA LYS A 237 2.09 -25.22 -11.03
C LYS A 237 2.02 -26.39 -10.05
N ASN A 238 2.64 -26.24 -8.87
CA ASN A 238 2.71 -27.31 -7.87
C ASN A 238 1.49 -27.37 -6.93
N LYS A 239 0.49 -26.48 -7.14
CA LYS A 239 -0.79 -26.42 -6.40
C LYS A 239 -0.63 -26.42 -4.87
N LYS A 240 0.49 -25.94 -4.33
CA LYS A 240 0.66 -25.79 -2.88
C LYS A 240 -0.12 -24.57 -2.39
N ASN A 241 -0.51 -24.59 -1.12
CA ASN A 241 -1.22 -23.45 -0.56
C ASN A 241 -0.32 -22.21 -0.43
N PHE A 242 -0.94 -21.04 -0.33
CA PHE A 242 -0.29 -19.75 -0.24
C PHE A 242 0.64 -19.63 0.97
N LYS A 243 0.27 -20.25 2.10
CA LYS A 243 1.10 -20.28 3.30
C LYS A 243 2.42 -21.02 3.07
N VAL A 244 2.42 -22.10 2.30
CA VAL A 244 3.63 -22.84 1.91
C VAL A 244 4.49 -21.99 0.98
N PHE A 245 3.89 -21.31 0.00
CA PHE A 245 4.60 -20.35 -0.85
C PHE A 245 5.28 -19.25 -0.01
N LEU A 246 4.53 -18.58 0.87
CA LEU A 246 5.06 -17.47 1.67
C LEU A 246 6.17 -17.94 2.61
N ARG A 247 6.04 -19.12 3.22
CA ARG A 247 7.11 -19.70 4.05
C ARG A 247 8.39 -19.91 3.24
N LYS A 248 8.30 -20.51 2.05
CA LYS A 248 9.48 -20.74 1.20
C LYS A 248 10.18 -19.43 0.81
N ILE A 249 9.40 -18.38 0.49
CA ILE A 249 9.97 -17.05 0.23
C ILE A 249 10.67 -16.50 1.47
N LEU A 250 10.06 -16.59 2.65
CA LEU A 250 10.68 -16.11 3.89
C LEU A 250 11.96 -16.86 4.23
N ASP A 251 12.00 -18.18 4.03
CA ASP A 251 13.21 -18.99 4.26
C ASP A 251 14.40 -18.49 3.40
N ILE A 252 14.13 -17.95 2.20
CA ILE A 252 15.14 -17.36 1.31
C ILE A 252 15.50 -15.93 1.73
N LEU A 253 14.52 -15.11 2.11
CA LEU A 253 14.71 -13.67 2.32
C LEU A 253 15.16 -13.30 3.74
N LEU A 254 14.77 -14.07 4.76
CA LEU A 254 15.14 -13.80 6.15
C LEU A 254 16.65 -13.74 6.38
N PRO A 255 17.49 -14.64 5.82
CA PRO A 255 18.94 -14.56 6.00
C PRO A 255 19.59 -13.29 5.41
N ILE A 256 18.91 -12.63 4.46
CA ILE A 256 19.41 -11.45 3.75
C ILE A 256 18.60 -10.19 4.08
N SER A 257 17.80 -10.21 5.15
CA SER A 257 16.88 -9.13 5.49
C SER A 257 17.56 -7.77 5.68
N LYS A 258 18.84 -7.75 6.10
CA LYS A 258 19.62 -6.53 6.27
C LYS A 258 19.77 -5.74 4.96
N GLU A 259 19.87 -6.42 3.82
CA GLU A 259 19.96 -5.75 2.51
C GLU A 259 18.68 -4.94 2.21
N PHE A 260 17.51 -5.40 2.67
CA PHE A 260 16.25 -4.65 2.54
C PHE A 260 16.23 -3.39 3.41
N SER A 261 16.79 -3.45 4.63
CA SER A 261 16.94 -2.27 5.49
C SER A 261 17.86 -1.23 4.88
N GLU A 262 18.97 -1.65 4.26
CA GLU A 262 19.87 -0.74 3.52
C GLU A 262 19.13 -0.05 2.36
N LYS A 263 18.29 -0.78 1.63
CA LYS A 263 17.43 -0.18 0.59
C LYS A 263 16.44 0.82 1.17
N ARG A 264 15.81 0.49 2.30
CA ARG A 264 14.86 1.38 2.97
C ARG A 264 15.52 2.68 3.42
N ILE A 265 16.76 2.65 3.92
CA ILE A 265 17.50 3.86 4.31
C ILE A 265 17.69 4.79 3.10
N VAL A 266 18.12 4.25 1.96
CA VAL A 266 18.30 5.03 0.73
C VAL A 266 16.97 5.61 0.25
N TRP A 267 15.90 4.81 0.25
CA TRP A 267 14.57 5.27 -0.15
C TRP A 267 14.00 6.34 0.78
N ASN A 268 14.10 6.17 2.09
CA ASN A 268 13.61 7.17 3.05
C ASN A 268 14.34 8.51 2.92
N ARG A 269 15.63 8.49 2.59
CA ARG A 269 16.44 9.70 2.41
C ARG A 269 16.08 10.47 1.15
N HIS A 270 15.80 9.77 0.04
CA HIS A 270 15.68 10.41 -1.28
C HIS A 270 14.28 10.33 -1.89
N GLY A 271 13.53 9.25 -1.62
CA GLY A 271 12.24 8.95 -2.20
C GLY A 271 12.24 9.14 -3.72
N ASN A 272 11.23 9.85 -4.24
CA ASN A 272 11.15 10.14 -5.68
C ASN A 272 12.25 11.10 -6.20
N GLN A 273 13.03 11.76 -5.34
CA GLN A 273 14.16 12.59 -5.80
C GLN A 273 15.33 11.73 -6.29
N LEU A 274 15.32 10.43 -5.99
CA LEU A 274 16.31 9.46 -6.41
C LEU A 274 16.43 9.39 -7.95
N TYR A 275 15.33 9.64 -8.67
CA TYR A 275 15.31 9.73 -10.14
C TYR A 275 15.98 10.99 -10.71
N LYS A 276 16.31 11.98 -9.88
CA LYS A 276 17.02 13.19 -10.32
C LYS A 276 18.55 13.03 -10.33
N LYS A 277 19.08 11.99 -9.67
CA LYS A 277 20.53 11.76 -9.54
C LYS A 277 20.86 10.30 -9.87
N LEU A 278 21.53 10.08 -11.01
CA LEU A 278 21.84 8.73 -11.50
C LEU A 278 22.68 7.90 -10.52
N SER A 279 23.62 8.52 -9.80
CA SER A 279 24.44 7.85 -8.79
C SER A 279 23.60 7.30 -7.62
N THR A 280 22.62 8.06 -7.15
CA THR A 280 21.68 7.63 -6.11
C THR A 280 20.75 6.53 -6.61
N LEU A 281 20.29 6.62 -7.87
CA LEU A 281 19.50 5.57 -8.49
C LEU A 281 20.26 4.25 -8.60
N ARG A 282 21.52 4.29 -9.06
CA ARG A 282 22.39 3.10 -9.14
C ARG A 282 22.64 2.47 -7.76
N LEU A 283 22.78 3.28 -6.70
CA LEU A 283 22.91 2.76 -5.34
C LEU A 283 21.66 1.97 -4.91
N TYR A 284 20.48 2.49 -5.23
CA TYR A 284 19.20 1.81 -4.95
C TYR A 284 18.98 0.57 -5.82
N GLN A 285 19.36 0.62 -7.09
CA GLN A 285 19.23 -0.50 -8.03
C GLN A 285 20.30 -1.58 -7.83
N LYS A 286 21.37 -1.35 -7.06
CA LYS A 286 22.37 -2.38 -6.74
C LYS A 286 21.67 -3.67 -6.25
N PRO A 287 21.77 -4.80 -6.94
CA PRO A 287 20.88 -5.93 -6.69
C PRO A 287 21.16 -6.59 -5.34
N ILE A 288 20.09 -7.00 -4.65
CA ILE A 288 20.15 -7.81 -3.44
C ILE A 288 20.64 -9.22 -3.81
N LYS A 289 21.64 -9.76 -3.09
CA LYS A 289 22.26 -11.04 -3.46
C LYS A 289 21.53 -12.23 -2.81
N ILE A 290 20.92 -13.08 -3.63
CA ILE A 290 20.25 -14.29 -3.13
C ILE A 290 21.22 -15.47 -3.20
N LYS A 291 21.67 -15.95 -2.04
CA LYS A 291 22.75 -16.95 -1.94
C LYS A 291 22.31 -18.38 -2.28
N LYS A 292 21.04 -18.76 -2.01
CA LYS A 292 20.39 -20.03 -2.43
C LYS A 292 18.87 -19.89 -2.31
N GLY A 293 18.11 -20.48 -3.24
CA GLY A 293 16.64 -20.53 -3.23
C GLY A 293 16.06 -21.35 -4.37
#